data_AF-A0A1V2W9V4-F1
#
_entry.id   AF-A0A1V2W9V4-F1
#
_cell.length_a   1.000
_cell.length_b   1.000
_cell.length_c   1.000
_cell.angle_alpha   90.00
_cell.angle_beta   90.00
_cell.angle_gamma   90.00
#
_symmetry.space_group_name_H-M   'P 1'
#
loop_
_entity.id
_entity.type
_entity.pdbx_description
1 polymer ?
#
loop_
_entity_poly.entity_id
_entity_poly.type
_entity_poly.pdbx_seq_one_letter_code
_entity_poly.pdbx_strand_id
1 'polypeptide(L)'
;MKKIILAALLVSVGTAHAHTSSYGYHSSGSNLYGSSSGEHYVNGYTRSNGTYVQGHYQTNPNDTKLDNWSTQGNQNPYTGQWGTKSPY
;
A
#
# COMPACT_ATOMS: atom_id res chain seq x y z
N MET A 1 -30.72 6.03 20.62
CA MET A 1 -29.46 6.79 20.75
C MET A 1 -28.33 5.87 20.29
N LYS A 2 -27.81 6.06 19.07
CA LYS A 2 -26.80 5.17 18.48
C LYS A 2 -25.42 5.74 18.81
N LYS A 3 -24.64 4.97 19.58
CA LYS A 3 -23.33 5.37 20.10
C LYS A 3 -22.36 5.49 18.93
N ILE A 4 -21.94 6.71 18.63
CA ILE A 4 -20.84 6.99 17.70
C ILE A 4 -19.56 6.67 18.47
N ILE A 5 -19.00 5.48 18.28
CA ILE A 5 -17.66 5.17 18.77
C ILE A 5 -16.69 5.77 17.75
N LEU A 6 -16.24 7.00 18.04
CA LEU A 6 -15.03 7.57 17.48
C LEU A 6 -13.86 6.69 17.94
N ALA A 7 -13.38 5.80 17.08
CA ALA A 7 -12.09 5.15 17.29
C ALA A 7 -11.00 6.13 16.84
N ALA A 8 -10.50 6.90 17.81
CA ALA A 8 -9.28 7.67 17.69
C ALA A 8 -8.04 6.76 17.81
N LEU A 9 -6.90 7.32 17.40
CA LEU A 9 -5.52 6.87 17.54
C LEU A 9 -4.99 5.84 16.52
N LEU A 10 -4.03 6.29 15.73
CA LEU A 10 -2.61 6.02 16.04
C LEU A 10 -1.74 7.21 15.59
N VAL A 11 -1.18 7.90 16.57
CA VAL A 11 -0.01 8.77 16.40
C VAL A 11 1.20 7.85 16.31
N SER A 12 1.97 7.93 15.22
CA SER A 12 3.32 7.38 15.20
C SER A 12 4.28 8.49 14.80
N VAL A 13 4.84 9.15 15.83
CA VAL A 13 6.11 9.86 15.71
C VAL A 13 7.18 8.78 15.54
N GLY A 14 7.75 8.71 14.34
CA GLY A 14 8.88 7.86 14.04
C GLY A 14 9.95 8.68 13.35
N THR A 15 10.75 9.42 14.12
CA THR A 15 12.07 9.86 13.66
C THR A 15 12.98 8.63 13.65
N ALA A 16 13.32 8.13 12.47
CA ALA A 16 14.40 7.17 12.30
C ALA A 16 15.17 7.51 11.04
N HIS A 17 16.47 7.67 11.24
CA HIS A 17 17.43 8.20 10.30
C HIS A 17 17.76 7.21 9.18
N ALA A 18 18.23 7.81 8.08
CA ALA A 18 18.67 7.26 6.81
C ALA A 18 19.20 5.81 6.81
N HIS A 19 18.64 4.99 5.92
CA HIS A 19 19.40 3.98 5.18
C HIS A 19 18.94 4.05 3.72
N THR A 20 19.71 4.80 2.91
CA THR A 20 19.57 4.78 1.45
C THR A 20 19.87 3.36 0.96
N SER A 21 18.82 2.59 0.70
CA SER A 21 18.93 1.34 -0.05
C SER A 21 18.58 1.69 -1.50
N SER A 22 19.61 2.14 -2.20
CA SER A 22 19.60 2.31 -3.65
C SER A 22 19.37 0.93 -4.28
N TYR A 23 18.11 0.61 -4.60
CA TYR A 23 17.80 -0.50 -5.50
C TYR A 23 18.09 -0.03 -6.92
N GLY A 24 19.35 -0.20 -7.31
CA GLY A 24 19.81 0.01 -8.67
C GLY A 24 19.13 -0.96 -9.62
N TYR A 25 18.22 -0.45 -10.44
CA TYR A 25 17.75 -1.13 -11.63
C TYR A 25 18.64 -0.74 -12.79
N HIS A 26 19.64 -1.58 -13.06
CA HIS A 26 20.30 -1.64 -14.34
C HIS A 26 19.35 -2.34 -15.31
N SER A 27 18.93 -1.67 -16.39
CA SER A 27 19.28 -2.12 -17.73
C SER A 27 18.46 -1.36 -18.76
N SER A 28 19.21 -0.82 -19.72
CA SER A 28 18.80 -0.40 -21.05
C SER A 28 17.76 -1.33 -21.67
N GLY A 29 16.72 -0.75 -22.27
CA GLY A 29 15.73 -1.52 -23.04
C GLY A 29 14.49 -0.70 -23.33
N SER A 30 14.56 0.19 -24.32
CA SER A 30 13.39 0.78 -24.94
C SER A 30 12.53 -0.33 -25.56
N ASN A 31 11.38 -0.65 -24.96
CA ASN A 31 10.32 -1.37 -25.64
C ASN A 31 8.96 -0.90 -25.10
N LEU A 32 8.22 -0.22 -25.97
CA LEU A 32 6.87 0.28 -25.79
C LEU A 32 5.89 -0.90 -25.62
N TYR A 33 5.67 -1.35 -24.39
CA TYR A 33 4.53 -2.18 -24.02
C TYR A 33 3.82 -1.45 -22.90
N GLY A 34 2.52 -1.15 -23.10
CA GLY A 34 1.73 -0.27 -22.25
C GLY A 34 2.06 -0.44 -20.78
N SER A 35 2.56 0.63 -20.16
CA SER A 35 2.89 0.67 -18.75
C SER A 35 1.64 0.31 -17.95
N SER A 36 1.45 -0.98 -17.67
CA SER A 36 0.64 -1.38 -16.55
C SER A 36 1.40 -0.87 -15.35
N SER A 37 1.00 0.31 -14.86
CA SER A 37 1.43 0.77 -13.55
C SER A 37 1.26 -0.43 -12.64
N GLY A 38 2.28 -0.85 -11.89
CA GLY A 38 2.26 -2.06 -11.04
C GLY A 38 1.24 -1.98 -9.88
N GLU A 39 0.33 -1.04 -9.99
CA GLU A 39 -0.64 -0.55 -9.04
C GLU A 39 -1.86 -0.02 -9.81
N HIS A 40 -3.00 -0.02 -9.14
CA HIS A 40 -4.22 0.58 -9.65
C HIS A 40 -4.95 1.31 -8.53
N TYR A 41 -5.76 2.29 -8.93
CA TYR A 41 -6.63 2.99 -8.01
C TYR A 41 -7.92 2.20 -7.77
N VAL A 42 -8.26 2.00 -6.51
CA VAL A 42 -9.52 1.43 -6.07
C VAL A 42 -10.44 2.58 -5.66
N ASN A 43 -11.61 2.66 -6.28
CA ASN A 43 -12.61 3.65 -5.91
C ASN A 43 -13.12 3.45 -4.48
N GLY A 44 -13.45 4.56 -3.83
CA GLY A 44 -14.11 4.51 -2.52
C GLY A 44 -15.47 3.83 -2.59
N TYR A 45 -15.86 3.16 -1.51
CA TYR A 45 -17.15 2.47 -1.42
C TYR A 45 -17.67 2.45 0.01
N THR A 46 -18.98 2.24 0.16
CA THR A 46 -19.63 2.09 1.46
C THR A 46 -19.85 0.61 1.75
N ARG A 47 -19.34 0.14 2.89
CA ARG A 47 -19.54 -1.25 3.35
C ARG A 47 -21.00 -1.46 3.79
N SER A 48 -21.45 -2.71 3.82
CA SER A 48 -22.81 -3.09 4.25
C SER A 48 -23.16 -2.65 5.68
N ASN A 49 -22.15 -2.45 6.52
CA ASN A 49 -22.30 -1.93 7.89
C ASN A 49 -22.37 -0.39 7.97
N GLY A 50 -22.41 0.31 6.84
CA GLY A 50 -22.48 1.77 6.74
C GLY A 50 -21.14 2.51 6.86
N THR A 51 -20.00 1.80 7.00
CA THR A 51 -18.68 2.44 7.05
C THR A 51 -18.20 2.80 5.64
N TYR A 52 -17.86 4.08 5.43
CA TYR A 52 -17.26 4.55 4.19
C TYR A 52 -15.76 4.20 4.12
N VAL A 53 -15.32 3.77 2.94
CA VAL A 53 -13.92 3.47 2.59
C VAL A 53 -13.48 4.48 1.56
N GLN A 54 -12.45 5.26 1.86
CA GLN A 54 -11.86 6.14 0.86
C GLN A 54 -11.14 5.32 -0.21
N GLY A 55 -11.17 5.81 -1.45
CA GLY A 55 -10.38 5.22 -2.52
C GLY A 55 -8.88 5.36 -2.26
N HIS A 56 -8.11 4.39 -2.72
CA HIS A 56 -6.69 4.25 -2.44
C HIS A 56 -5.99 3.49 -3.57
N TYR A 57 -4.66 3.61 -3.64
CA TYR A 57 -3.84 2.79 -4.53
C TYR A 57 -3.47 1.47 -3.86
N GLN A 58 -3.40 0.41 -4.65
CA GLN A 58 -2.87 -0.88 -4.23
C GLN A 58 -2.10 -1.54 -5.38
N THR A 59 -1.21 -2.48 -5.06
CA THR A 59 -0.49 -3.31 -6.03
C THR A 59 -1.45 -4.10 -6.90
N ASN A 60 -1.06 -4.37 -8.15
CA ASN A 60 -1.88 -5.17 -9.05
C ASN A 60 -2.02 -6.61 -8.54
N PRO A 61 -3.21 -7.22 -8.69
CA PRO A 61 -3.39 -8.61 -8.33
C PRO A 61 -2.53 -9.50 -9.25
N ASN A 62 -1.79 -10.42 -8.65
CA ASN A 62 -1.02 -11.45 -9.34
C ASN A 62 -0.97 -12.73 -8.47
N ASP A 63 -0.25 -13.76 -8.92
CA ASP A 63 -0.19 -15.06 -8.26
C ASP A 63 0.74 -15.10 -7.03
N THR A 64 1.36 -13.98 -6.66
CA THR A 64 2.25 -13.89 -5.51
C THR A 64 1.76 -12.86 -4.49
N LYS A 65 2.22 -13.03 -3.25
CA LYS A 65 2.00 -12.05 -2.19
C LYS A 65 3.26 -11.26 -1.90
N LEU A 66 4.41 -11.69 -2.40
CA LEU A 66 5.72 -11.19 -1.97
C LEU A 66 5.97 -9.73 -2.31
N ASP A 67 5.33 -9.21 -3.35
CA ASP A 67 5.45 -7.85 -3.87
C ASP A 67 4.34 -6.90 -3.39
N ASN A 68 3.29 -7.43 -2.75
CA ASN A 68 2.23 -6.60 -2.18
C ASN A 68 2.78 -5.68 -1.09
N TRP A 69 2.43 -4.39 -1.11
CA TRP A 69 2.87 -3.45 -0.08
C TRP A 69 2.39 -3.81 1.33
N SER A 70 1.32 -4.59 1.44
CA SER A 70 0.84 -5.08 2.74
C SER A 70 1.68 -6.24 3.31
N THR A 71 2.57 -6.83 2.52
CA THR A 71 3.42 -7.95 2.91
C THR A 71 4.57 -7.48 3.79
N GLN A 72 4.90 -8.30 4.79
CA GLN A 72 5.92 -7.98 5.76
C GLN A 72 7.25 -7.60 5.09
N GLY A 73 7.75 -6.41 5.41
CA GLY A 73 9.01 -5.89 4.89
C GLY A 73 8.88 -5.03 3.63
N ASN A 74 7.70 -4.95 3.00
CA ASN A 74 7.45 -4.00 1.92
C ASN A 74 6.87 -2.68 2.47
N GLN A 75 7.11 -1.58 1.77
CA GLN A 75 6.55 -0.27 2.13
C GLN A 75 5.58 0.21 1.07
N ASN A 76 4.43 0.75 1.48
CA ASN A 76 3.51 1.44 0.58
C ASN A 76 4.05 2.85 0.27
N PRO A 77 4.35 3.19 -0.99
CA PRO A 77 4.93 4.49 -1.35
C PRO A 77 3.95 5.66 -1.14
N TYR A 78 2.63 5.41 -1.15
CA TYR A 78 1.61 6.44 -0.97
C TYR A 78 1.39 6.83 0.48
N THR A 79 1.65 5.92 1.41
CA THR A 79 1.35 6.12 2.84
C THR A 79 2.59 6.04 3.73
N GLY A 80 3.71 5.56 3.19
CA GLY A 80 4.93 5.26 3.94
C GLY A 80 4.79 4.10 4.93
N GLN A 81 3.64 3.41 4.95
CA GLN A 81 3.36 2.35 5.91
C GLN A 81 4.05 1.05 5.49
N TRP A 82 4.63 0.36 6.47
CA TRP A 82 5.19 -0.97 6.26
C TRP A 82 4.09 -2.02 6.29
N GLY A 83 4.19 -2.96 5.36
CA GLY A 83 3.41 -4.18 5.37
C GLY A 83 3.78 -5.07 6.55
N THR A 84 2.80 -5.83 7.01
CA THR A 84 2.87 -6.69 8.20
C THR A 84 2.29 -8.07 7.95
N LYS A 85 1.77 -8.34 6.75
CA LYS A 85 1.14 -9.62 6.42
C LYS A 85 2.20 -10.65 6.05
N SER A 86 2.09 -11.84 6.63
CA SER A 86 2.85 -13.01 6.17
C SER A 86 2.40 -13.39 4.75
N PRO A 87 3.34 -13.62 3.82
CA PRO A 87 3.01 -14.16 2.50
C PRO A 87 2.73 -15.68 2.53
N TYR A 88 3.12 -16.38 3.60
CA TYR A 88 2.95 -17.82 3.83
C TYR A 88 1.84 -18.12 4.83
#